data_AF-A0A7S3L540-F1
#
_entry.id   AF-A0A7S3L540-F1
#
_cell.length_a   1.000
_cell.length_b   1.000
_cell.length_c   1.000
_cell.angle_alpha   90.00
_cell.angle_beta   90.00
_cell.angle_gamma   90.00
#
_symmetry.space_group_name_H-M   'P 1'
#
loop_
_entity.id
_entity.type
_entity.pdbx_description
1 polymer ?
#
loop_
_entity_poly.entity_id
_entity_poly.type
_entity_poly.pdbx_seq_one_letter_code
_entity_poly.pdbx_strand_id
1 'polypeptide(L)'
;MVTLSAKRPVRIKRRQQSQKGSLFAYKVPLLIVFLSFVFVLLTYYYLLGATSRNGTLPQIPQRLRAKMMQVKEILHEQYFRKTIVDCLPTRNPKCKTFVPESVGDNEKVQRVALVVPPGKVSLYILNHMTLLAQRYNNNPKYKGPNIEVFQTSHVPPYGYGKSHGLTRIVKLTPSPLMVHVVDALEAVLVTGQTMEAITVEDIQVALLQIMRFHCRLSHVAAHTASLSIDAAALRNVTELERVLQDFMIPNEDNSHVGPFHADLSLEETADEDENKVLSDQEFLETNLLTKLAGTLENQNTDALWAKLDQVLQDEMKRTKDQSIWPCPTFWGAEPFQLSTVTEKLAKALSPNCDDPYVSCFVQKDKCEAMGDPVCKKQ
;
A
#
# COMPACT_ATOMS: atom_id res chain seq x y z
N MET A 1 25.53 56.68 14.37
CA MET A 1 26.49 56.54 15.48
C MET A 1 25.70 56.32 16.77
N VAL A 2 25.63 55.09 17.26
CA VAL A 2 24.99 54.73 18.53
C VAL A 2 25.97 53.86 19.30
N THR A 3 26.49 54.40 20.40
CA THR A 3 27.47 53.75 21.28
C THR A 3 26.74 52.86 22.30
N LEU A 4 26.97 51.55 22.24
CA LEU A 4 26.50 50.58 23.23
C LEU A 4 27.45 50.54 24.43
N SER A 5 26.90 50.86 25.60
CA SER A 5 27.59 50.87 26.91
C SER A 5 27.51 49.48 27.56
N ALA A 6 28.67 48.90 27.87
CA ALA A 6 28.81 47.58 28.47
C ALA A 6 28.56 47.62 29.99
N LYS A 7 27.54 46.88 30.47
CA LYS A 7 27.32 46.62 31.90
C LYS A 7 28.14 45.41 32.36
N ARG A 8 28.95 45.61 33.41
CA ARG A 8 29.76 44.56 34.08
C ARG A 8 28.88 43.62 34.91
N PRO A 9 29.21 42.31 35.01
CA PRO A 9 28.49 41.38 35.86
C PRO A 9 28.91 41.48 37.33
N VAL A 10 27.90 41.50 38.21
CA VAL A 10 28.05 41.49 39.68
C VAL A 10 28.32 40.06 40.14
N ARG A 11 29.45 39.87 40.81
CA ARG A 11 29.92 38.57 41.31
C ARG A 11 29.27 38.27 42.67
N ILE A 12 28.19 37.49 42.69
CA ILE A 12 27.53 37.05 43.92
C ILE A 12 28.29 35.83 44.48
N LYS A 13 29.02 36.01 45.59
CA LYS A 13 29.60 34.91 46.39
C LYS A 13 28.49 34.23 47.19
N ARG A 14 28.00 33.08 46.73
CA ARG A 14 27.17 32.17 47.54
C ARG A 14 28.07 31.37 48.50
N ARG A 15 27.87 31.57 49.81
CA ARG A 15 28.37 30.69 50.87
C ARG A 15 27.79 29.29 50.66
N GLN A 16 28.62 28.31 50.32
CA GLN A 16 28.26 26.90 50.40
C GLN A 16 28.31 26.47 51.87
N GLN A 17 27.13 26.27 52.46
CA GLN A 17 26.98 25.67 53.76
C GLN A 17 26.99 24.15 53.57
N SER A 18 28.00 23.50 54.14
CA SER A 18 28.22 22.06 54.09
C SER A 18 27.10 21.29 54.81
N GLN A 19 26.05 20.90 54.09
CA GLN A 19 25.12 19.85 54.52
C GLN A 19 25.70 18.48 54.13
N LYS A 20 26.64 17.98 54.94
CA LYS A 20 27.00 16.55 54.98
C LYS A 20 26.15 15.90 56.06
N GLY A 21 24.95 15.47 55.71
CA GLY A 21 24.09 14.68 56.58
C GLY A 21 22.80 14.32 55.86
N SER A 22 22.48 13.03 55.82
CA SER A 22 21.25 12.47 55.22
C SER A 22 21.26 12.13 53.72
N LEU A 23 22.38 11.64 53.17
CA LEU A 23 22.33 10.94 51.86
C LEU A 23 21.86 9.48 51.98
N PHE A 24 21.76 8.94 53.20
CA PHE A 24 21.33 7.56 53.46
C PHE A 24 19.81 7.40 53.62
N ALA A 25 19.08 8.44 54.03
CA ALA A 25 17.65 8.34 54.29
C ALA A 25 16.80 8.16 53.02
N TYR A 26 17.25 8.68 51.87
CA TYR A 26 16.49 8.64 50.61
C TYR A 26 16.83 7.43 49.72
N LYS A 27 17.96 6.76 49.95
CA LYS A 27 18.39 5.62 49.11
C LYS A 27 17.61 4.34 49.42
N VAL A 28 17.25 4.13 50.68
CA VAL A 28 16.49 2.96 51.12
C VAL A 28 15.08 2.91 50.51
N PRO A 29 14.24 3.97 50.58
CA PRO A 29 12.92 3.94 49.96
C PRO A 29 12.98 3.83 48.43
N LEU A 30 13.97 4.44 47.78
CA LEU A 30 14.14 4.32 46.32
C LEU A 30 14.50 2.89 45.89
N LEU A 31 15.35 2.21 46.67
CA LEU A 31 15.69 0.80 46.45
C LEU A 31 14.47 -0.11 46.64
N ILE A 32 13.63 0.16 47.65
CA ILE A 32 12.40 -0.61 47.89
C ILE A 32 11.42 -0.44 46.71
N VAL A 33 11.24 0.78 46.21
CA VAL A 33 10.39 1.04 45.03
C VAL A 33 10.94 0.31 43.79
N PHE A 34 12.24 0.38 43.55
CA PHE A 34 12.87 -0.32 42.43
C PHE A 34 12.70 -1.85 42.53
N LEU A 35 12.95 -2.43 43.71
CA LEU A 35 12.76 -3.87 43.93
C LEU A 35 11.30 -4.30 43.79
N SER A 36 10.34 -3.45 44.22
CA SER A 36 8.91 -3.74 44.02
C SER A 36 8.51 -3.74 42.54
N PHE A 37 9.06 -2.82 41.73
CA PHE A 37 8.81 -2.77 40.28
C PHE A 37 9.39 -3.99 39.56
N VAL A 38 10.62 -4.39 39.91
CA VAL A 38 11.25 -5.61 39.39
C VAL A 38 10.45 -6.85 39.78
N PHE A 39 9.96 -6.92 41.03
CA PHE A 39 9.12 -8.04 41.47
C PHE A 39 7.82 -8.13 40.67
N VAL A 40 7.12 -7.01 40.46
CA VAL A 40 5.88 -6.97 39.64
C VAL A 40 6.14 -7.45 38.22
N LEU A 41 7.21 -6.97 37.57
CA LEU A 41 7.63 -7.43 36.24
C LEU A 41 7.92 -8.93 36.22
N LEU A 42 8.68 -9.43 37.18
CA LEU A 42 9.00 -10.86 37.26
C LEU A 42 7.74 -11.71 37.49
N THR A 43 6.82 -11.30 38.36
CA THR A 43 5.53 -11.99 38.51
C THR A 43 4.68 -11.91 37.26
N TYR A 44 4.68 -10.80 36.52
CA TYR A 44 3.95 -10.66 35.25
C TYR A 44 4.51 -11.62 34.20
N TYR A 45 5.84 -11.68 34.02
CA TYR A 45 6.48 -12.63 33.11
C TYR A 45 6.30 -14.08 33.56
N TYR A 46 6.35 -14.36 34.87
CA TYR A 46 6.12 -15.70 35.39
C TYR A 46 4.66 -16.13 35.18
N LEU A 47 3.68 -15.24 35.34
CA LEU A 47 2.28 -15.51 35.05
C LEU A 47 2.05 -15.76 33.55
N LEU A 48 2.64 -14.94 32.68
CA LEU A 48 2.60 -15.16 31.22
C LEU A 48 3.25 -16.50 30.81
N GLY A 49 4.38 -16.84 31.42
CA GLY A 49 5.08 -18.11 31.17
C GLY A 49 4.35 -19.34 31.76
N ALA A 50 3.72 -19.19 32.92
CA ALA A 50 2.95 -20.26 33.57
C ALA A 50 1.65 -20.58 32.81
N THR A 51 1.00 -19.58 32.20
CA THR A 51 -0.11 -19.81 31.28
C THR A 51 0.30 -20.53 30.00
N SER A 52 1.58 -20.46 29.62
CA SER A 52 2.10 -21.13 28.41
C SER A 52 2.49 -22.59 28.63
N ARG A 53 2.87 -23.01 29.85
CA ARG A 53 3.42 -24.36 30.09
C ARG A 53 2.42 -25.47 30.43
N ASN A 54 1.23 -25.16 30.96
CA ASN A 54 0.23 -26.18 31.34
C ASN A 54 -1.13 -26.01 30.65
N GLY A 55 -1.25 -25.07 29.71
CA GLY A 55 -2.39 -25.04 28.82
C GLY A 55 -2.17 -26.08 27.72
N THR A 56 -2.86 -27.21 27.80
CA THR A 56 -3.45 -27.76 26.58
C THR A 56 -4.12 -26.58 25.90
N LEU A 57 -3.54 -26.11 24.78
CA LEU A 57 -4.13 -25.06 23.96
C LEU A 57 -5.62 -25.36 23.93
N PRO A 58 -6.50 -24.44 24.37
CA PRO A 58 -7.94 -24.69 24.30
C PRO A 58 -8.18 -25.16 22.89
N GLN A 59 -8.59 -26.43 22.74
CA GLN A 59 -8.88 -26.96 21.43
C GLN A 59 -9.92 -26.02 20.87
N ILE A 60 -9.49 -25.16 19.94
CA ILE A 60 -10.39 -24.28 19.19
C ILE A 60 -11.48 -25.24 18.74
N PRO A 61 -12.74 -25.04 19.17
CA PRO A 61 -13.79 -26.01 18.93
C PRO A 61 -13.72 -26.40 17.46
N GLN A 62 -13.52 -27.68 17.14
CA GLN A 62 -13.37 -28.14 15.75
C GLN A 62 -14.56 -27.74 14.87
N ARG A 63 -15.68 -27.32 15.48
CA ARG A 63 -16.85 -26.70 14.84
C ARG A 63 -16.61 -25.30 14.25
N LEU A 64 -15.51 -24.62 14.56
CA LEU A 64 -15.08 -23.37 13.93
C LEU A 64 -13.88 -23.60 12.99
N ARG A 65 -13.69 -24.81 12.46
CA ARG A 65 -13.20 -24.91 11.08
C ARG A 65 -14.30 -24.35 10.19
N ALA A 66 -14.43 -23.03 10.17
CA ALA A 66 -15.12 -22.32 9.12
C ALA A 66 -14.63 -22.95 7.82
N LYS A 67 -15.56 -23.52 7.06
CA LYS A 67 -15.30 -24.18 5.80
C LYS A 67 -14.55 -23.16 4.95
N MET A 68 -13.23 -23.26 4.89
CA MET A 68 -12.40 -22.31 4.15
C MET A 68 -12.92 -22.33 2.73
N MET A 69 -13.60 -21.26 2.33
CA MET A 69 -14.13 -21.16 0.98
C MET A 69 -12.94 -20.87 0.08
N GLN A 70 -12.65 -21.82 -0.80
CA GLN A 70 -11.70 -21.58 -1.87
C GLN A 70 -12.21 -20.40 -2.69
N VAL A 71 -11.41 -19.35 -2.77
CA VAL A 71 -11.74 -18.16 -3.55
C VAL A 71 -11.90 -18.57 -5.00
N LYS A 72 -13.11 -18.44 -5.53
CA LYS A 72 -13.39 -18.72 -6.93
C LYS A 72 -13.08 -17.47 -7.75
N GLU A 73 -12.33 -17.65 -8.84
CA GLU A 73 -12.19 -16.60 -9.86
C GLU A 73 -13.56 -16.34 -10.52
N ILE A 74 -13.82 -15.07 -10.86
CA ILE A 74 -14.96 -14.75 -11.72
C ILE A 74 -14.74 -15.45 -13.08
N LEU A 75 -15.80 -16.00 -13.68
CA LEU A 75 -15.68 -16.89 -14.84
C LEU A 75 -14.84 -16.28 -15.98
N HIS A 76 -15.01 -14.99 -16.27
CA HIS A 76 -14.28 -14.28 -17.33
C HIS A 76 -13.13 -13.40 -16.82
N GLU A 77 -12.67 -13.59 -15.59
CA GLU A 77 -11.61 -12.76 -14.99
C GLU A 77 -10.28 -12.84 -15.76
N GLN A 78 -9.95 -14.01 -16.32
CA GLN A 78 -8.76 -14.17 -17.14
C GLN A 78 -8.73 -13.22 -18.35
N TYR A 79 -9.89 -12.88 -18.90
CA TYR A 79 -9.99 -11.94 -20.01
C TYR A 79 -9.60 -10.53 -19.55
N PHE A 80 -10.12 -10.09 -18.41
CA PHE A 80 -9.72 -8.84 -17.77
C PHE A 80 -8.20 -8.79 -17.54
N ARG A 81 -7.60 -9.83 -16.97
CA ARG A 81 -6.14 -9.87 -16.70
C ARG A 81 -5.30 -9.74 -17.96
N LYS A 82 -5.71 -10.37 -19.06
CA LYS A 82 -5.01 -10.28 -20.37
C LYS A 82 -5.04 -8.89 -21.00
N THR A 83 -5.94 -8.01 -20.55
CA THR A 83 -6.09 -6.65 -21.08
C THR A 83 -5.30 -5.60 -20.30
N ILE A 84 -4.72 -5.99 -19.16
CA ILE A 84 -3.83 -5.11 -18.41
C ILE A 84 -2.55 -4.87 -19.21
N VAL A 85 -2.24 -3.61 -19.46
CA VAL A 85 -1.07 -3.22 -20.26
C VAL A 85 0.10 -2.87 -19.35
N ASP A 86 1.25 -3.48 -19.62
CA ASP A 86 2.54 -3.09 -19.04
C ASP A 86 3.35 -2.23 -20.01
N CYS A 87 4.26 -1.44 -19.44
CA CYS A 87 5.26 -0.72 -20.21
C CYS A 87 6.63 -0.88 -19.57
N LEU A 88 7.32 -1.93 -20.00
CA LEU A 88 8.66 -2.26 -19.52
C LEU A 88 9.71 -1.64 -20.45
N PRO A 89 10.54 -0.70 -19.97
CA PRO A 89 11.59 -0.07 -20.77
C PRO A 89 12.55 -1.08 -21.41
N THR A 90 12.78 -2.21 -20.73
CA THR A 90 13.61 -3.33 -21.22
C THR A 90 13.04 -4.02 -22.45
N ARG A 91 11.73 -3.99 -22.65
CA ARG A 91 11.04 -4.66 -23.77
C ARG A 91 10.56 -3.68 -24.83
N ASN A 92 10.31 -2.43 -24.45
CA ASN A 92 9.76 -1.42 -25.34
C ASN A 92 10.41 -0.05 -25.08
N PRO A 93 11.28 0.45 -25.98
CA PRO A 93 11.97 1.73 -25.81
C PRO A 93 11.03 2.94 -25.87
N LYS A 94 9.77 2.76 -26.31
CA LYS A 94 8.75 3.82 -26.26
C LYS A 94 8.24 4.05 -24.84
N CYS A 95 8.49 3.13 -23.91
CA CYS A 95 8.18 3.31 -22.49
C CYS A 95 9.12 4.37 -21.91
N LYS A 96 8.60 5.59 -21.76
CA LYS A 96 9.40 6.70 -21.25
C LYS A 96 9.47 6.64 -19.74
N THR A 97 10.64 6.94 -19.21
CA THR A 97 10.85 7.30 -17.81
C THR A 97 11.02 8.82 -17.76
N PHE A 98 10.22 9.47 -16.93
CA PHE A 98 10.38 10.90 -16.66
C PHE A 98 10.95 11.07 -15.26
N VAL A 99 12.23 11.44 -15.19
CA VAL A 99 12.85 11.90 -13.94
C VAL A 99 12.71 13.42 -13.95
N PRO A 100 11.93 14.01 -13.02
CA PRO A 100 11.82 15.46 -12.91
C PRO A 100 13.22 16.10 -12.82
N GLU A 101 13.42 17.23 -13.51
CA GLU A 101 14.60 18.06 -13.26
C GLU A 101 14.57 18.51 -11.79
N SER A 102 15.71 18.44 -11.11
CA SER A 102 15.77 18.79 -9.70
C SER A 102 15.35 20.25 -9.50
N VAL A 103 14.49 20.49 -8.51
CA VAL A 103 14.17 21.84 -8.07
C VAL A 103 15.32 22.32 -7.18
N GLY A 104 16.28 23.04 -7.77
CA GLY A 104 17.47 23.60 -7.08
C GLY A 104 18.73 22.72 -7.17
N ASP A 105 19.71 22.97 -6.28
CA ASP A 105 20.97 22.20 -6.14
C ASP A 105 20.76 20.75 -5.63
N ASN A 106 19.51 20.30 -5.55
CA ASN A 106 19.16 18.98 -5.03
C ASN A 106 19.48 17.88 -6.06
N GLU A 107 19.82 16.70 -5.54
CA GLU A 107 20.06 15.50 -6.36
C GLU A 107 18.80 15.13 -7.16
N LYS A 108 18.99 14.57 -8.36
CA LYS A 108 17.87 14.03 -9.15
C LYS A 108 17.21 12.89 -8.38
N VAL A 109 15.89 12.93 -8.26
CA VAL A 109 15.11 11.89 -7.55
C VAL A 109 14.21 11.16 -8.54
N GLN A 110 14.34 9.84 -8.58
CA GLN A 110 13.43 8.93 -9.26
C GLN A 110 12.26 8.59 -8.34
N ARG A 111 11.04 8.95 -8.75
CA ARG A 111 9.82 8.69 -7.97
C ARG A 111 9.14 7.42 -8.46
N VAL A 112 9.20 6.35 -7.67
CA VAL A 112 8.58 5.06 -7.95
C VAL A 112 7.37 4.87 -7.06
N ALA A 113 6.18 4.82 -7.66
CA ALA A 113 4.94 4.62 -6.92
C ALA A 113 4.48 3.16 -7.00
N LEU A 114 4.07 2.61 -5.85
CA LEU A 114 3.16 1.47 -5.81
C LEU A 114 1.72 2.00 -5.91
N VAL A 115 1.12 1.88 -7.09
CA VAL A 115 -0.23 2.37 -7.39
C VAL A 115 -1.22 1.21 -7.32
N VAL A 116 -2.00 1.21 -6.26
CA VAL A 116 -2.85 0.07 -5.85
C VAL A 116 -4.11 0.61 -5.19
N PRO A 117 -5.27 -0.06 -5.32
CA PRO A 117 -6.44 0.28 -4.53
C PRO A 117 -6.11 0.36 -3.03
N PRO A 118 -6.86 1.14 -2.23
CA PRO A 118 -6.65 1.16 -0.78
C PRO A 118 -6.78 -0.27 -0.23
N GLY A 119 -5.99 -0.65 0.75
CA GLY A 119 -5.91 -2.04 1.15
C GLY A 119 -4.64 -2.40 1.90
N LYS A 120 -4.59 -3.60 2.46
CA LYS A 120 -3.43 -4.11 3.20
C LYS A 120 -2.52 -4.98 2.34
N VAL A 121 -3.04 -5.57 1.26
CA VAL A 121 -2.27 -6.52 0.42
C VAL A 121 -0.99 -5.88 -0.15
N SER A 122 -1.02 -4.57 -0.39
CA SER A 122 0.11 -3.84 -0.98
C SER A 122 1.28 -3.57 -0.03
N LEU A 123 1.08 -3.65 1.29
CA LEU A 123 2.10 -3.27 2.28
C LEU A 123 3.35 -4.14 2.15
N TYR A 124 3.18 -5.40 1.78
CA TYR A 124 4.29 -6.32 1.56
C TYR A 124 5.18 -5.89 0.39
N ILE A 125 4.57 -5.60 -0.76
CA ILE A 125 5.29 -5.11 -1.94
C ILE A 125 5.98 -3.79 -1.62
N LEU A 126 5.30 -2.89 -0.91
CA LEU A 126 5.86 -1.59 -0.54
C LEU A 126 7.14 -1.75 0.28
N ASN A 127 7.13 -2.62 1.29
CA ASN A 127 8.30 -2.88 2.13
C ASN A 127 9.49 -3.35 1.29
N HIS A 128 9.28 -4.30 0.39
CA HIS A 128 10.33 -4.78 -0.53
C HIS A 128 10.87 -3.66 -1.44
N MET A 129 9.98 -2.88 -2.03
CA MET A 129 10.36 -1.72 -2.84
C MET A 129 11.19 -0.72 -2.02
N THR A 130 10.79 -0.41 -0.79
CA THR A 130 11.51 0.51 0.11
C THR A 130 12.89 -0.03 0.48
N LEU A 131 13.02 -1.32 0.80
CA LEU A 131 14.31 -1.95 1.10
C LEU A 131 15.26 -1.89 -0.10
N LEU A 132 14.76 -2.21 -1.30
CA LEU A 132 15.55 -2.11 -2.53
C LEU A 132 16.02 -0.68 -2.79
N ALA A 133 15.15 0.31 -2.63
CA ALA A 133 15.50 1.72 -2.78
C ALA A 133 16.54 2.18 -1.74
N GLN A 134 16.40 1.80 -0.48
CA GLN A 134 17.38 2.10 0.57
C GLN A 134 18.74 1.48 0.27
N ARG A 135 18.78 0.21 -0.14
CA ARG A 135 20.03 -0.47 -0.52
C ARG A 135 20.71 0.22 -1.71
N TYR A 136 19.94 0.66 -2.70
CA TYR A 136 20.46 1.39 -3.85
C TYR A 136 21.02 2.75 -3.43
N ASN A 137 20.23 3.57 -2.73
CA ASN A 137 20.61 4.94 -2.33
C ASN A 137 21.82 4.97 -1.38
N ASN A 138 21.97 3.98 -0.51
CA ASN A 138 23.06 3.94 0.48
C ASN A 138 24.35 3.31 -0.08
N ASN A 139 24.33 2.75 -1.30
CA ASN A 139 25.49 2.07 -1.85
C ASN A 139 26.34 3.04 -2.69
N PRO A 140 27.57 3.37 -2.24
CA PRO A 140 28.42 4.37 -2.88
C PRO A 140 28.90 3.98 -4.28
N LYS A 141 28.69 2.72 -4.69
CA LYS A 141 29.01 2.25 -6.06
C LYS A 141 27.99 2.75 -7.09
N TYR A 142 26.77 3.08 -6.69
CA TYR A 142 25.75 3.59 -7.61
C TYR A 142 25.82 5.12 -7.67
N LYS A 143 25.81 5.65 -8.90
CA LYS A 143 25.91 7.10 -9.17
C LYS A 143 24.64 7.68 -9.79
N GLY A 144 23.57 6.88 -9.86
CA GLY A 144 22.29 7.30 -10.42
C GLY A 144 21.46 8.13 -9.46
N PRO A 145 20.26 8.58 -9.90
CA PRO A 145 19.35 9.37 -9.07
C PRO A 145 18.84 8.57 -7.88
N ASN A 146 18.68 9.22 -6.72
CA ASN A 146 18.07 8.59 -5.56
C ASN A 146 16.66 8.10 -5.88
N ILE A 147 16.32 6.91 -5.39
CA ILE A 147 15.00 6.32 -5.57
C ILE A 147 14.14 6.67 -4.36
N GLU A 148 13.05 7.40 -4.60
CA GLU A 148 11.96 7.61 -3.66
C GLU A 148 10.85 6.61 -3.96
N VAL A 149 10.42 5.88 -2.93
CA VAL A 149 9.32 4.90 -3.01
C VAL A 149 8.17 5.37 -2.14
N PHE A 150 6.96 5.31 -2.67
CA PHE A 150 5.74 5.55 -1.90
C PHE A 150 4.56 4.76 -2.46
N GLN A 151 3.51 4.64 -1.65
CA GLN A 151 2.25 4.04 -2.04
C GLN A 151 1.21 5.13 -2.28
N THR A 152 0.35 4.92 -3.28
CA THR A 152 -0.84 5.75 -3.48
C THR A 152 -1.98 4.93 -4.07
N SER A 153 -3.22 5.27 -3.72
CA SER A 153 -4.42 4.76 -4.38
C SER A 153 -4.96 5.70 -5.44
N HIS A 154 -4.50 6.94 -5.48
CA HIS A 154 -4.92 7.91 -6.46
C HIS A 154 -4.35 7.52 -7.82
N VAL A 155 -5.24 7.32 -8.80
CA VAL A 155 -4.79 7.10 -10.15
C VAL A 155 -4.13 8.38 -10.68
N PRO A 156 -2.96 8.28 -11.36
CA PRO A 156 -2.37 9.45 -12.01
C PRO A 156 -3.38 10.07 -13.00
N PRO A 157 -3.51 11.41 -13.06
CA PRO A 157 -4.29 12.03 -14.12
C PRO A 157 -3.67 11.70 -15.47
N TYR A 158 -4.48 11.85 -16.51
CA TYR A 158 -4.03 11.57 -17.85
C TYR A 158 -2.89 12.52 -18.26
N GLY A 159 -1.87 11.94 -18.89
CA GLY A 159 -0.76 12.67 -19.45
C GLY A 159 0.53 11.86 -19.46
N TYR A 160 1.63 12.55 -19.67
CA TYR A 160 2.97 11.99 -19.59
C TYR A 160 3.46 12.00 -18.15
N GLY A 161 4.62 11.40 -17.88
CA GLY A 161 5.28 11.47 -16.57
C GLY A 161 5.38 12.88 -15.96
N LYS A 162 5.36 13.94 -16.78
CA LYS A 162 5.29 15.35 -16.36
C LYS A 162 3.99 15.75 -15.64
N SER A 163 2.87 15.09 -15.94
CA SER A 163 1.55 15.43 -15.40
C SER A 163 1.29 14.82 -14.03
N HIS A 164 2.09 13.84 -13.60
CA HIS A 164 1.90 13.15 -12.33
C HIS A 164 3.20 12.98 -11.53
N GLY A 165 4.34 13.40 -12.10
CA GLY A 165 5.65 13.39 -11.44
C GLY A 165 6.14 12.00 -11.02
N LEU A 166 5.65 10.94 -11.66
CA LEU A 166 6.10 9.56 -11.40
C LEU A 166 7.06 9.14 -12.51
N THR A 167 8.20 8.56 -12.12
CA THR A 167 9.16 8.00 -13.07
C THR A 167 8.77 6.58 -13.46
N ARG A 168 8.32 5.78 -12.48
CA ARG A 168 7.93 4.38 -12.67
C ARG A 168 6.73 4.05 -11.79
N ILE A 169 5.87 3.16 -12.29
CA ILE A 169 4.67 2.69 -11.59
C ILE A 169 4.77 1.17 -11.43
N VAL A 170 4.69 0.71 -10.19
CA VAL A 170 4.40 -0.69 -9.88
C VAL A 170 2.92 -0.76 -9.54
N LYS A 171 2.18 -1.68 -10.16
CA LYS A 171 0.75 -1.91 -9.86
C LYS A 171 0.52 -3.36 -9.53
N LEU A 172 -0.35 -3.62 -8.56
CA LEU A 172 -0.74 -4.97 -8.18
C LEU A 172 -1.97 -5.37 -9.00
N THR A 173 -1.91 -6.53 -9.65
CA THR A 173 -3.04 -7.17 -10.32
C THR A 173 -3.37 -8.45 -9.56
N PRO A 174 -4.40 -8.46 -8.71
CA PRO A 174 -4.69 -9.61 -7.88
C PRO A 174 -5.31 -10.70 -8.75
N SER A 175 -5.14 -11.93 -8.29
CA SER A 175 -5.92 -13.06 -8.75
C SER A 175 -6.28 -13.86 -7.51
N PRO A 176 -7.56 -13.92 -7.09
CA PRO A 176 -8.74 -13.40 -7.80
C PRO A 176 -9.03 -11.89 -7.62
N LEU A 177 -9.67 -11.28 -8.62
CA LEU A 177 -10.05 -9.85 -8.65
C LEU A 177 -10.89 -9.43 -7.44
N MET A 178 -11.72 -10.34 -6.94
CA MET A 178 -12.54 -10.12 -5.75
C MET A 178 -11.73 -9.83 -4.49
N VAL A 179 -10.47 -10.29 -4.41
CA VAL A 179 -9.59 -9.95 -3.28
C VAL A 179 -9.36 -8.44 -3.22
N HIS A 180 -9.09 -7.77 -4.35
CA HIS A 180 -8.95 -6.31 -4.37
C HIS A 180 -10.25 -5.59 -4.05
N VAL A 181 -11.38 -6.08 -4.55
CA VAL A 181 -12.68 -5.46 -4.30
C VAL A 181 -12.96 -5.44 -2.80
N VAL A 182 -12.72 -6.57 -2.13
CA VAL A 182 -13.00 -6.72 -0.71
C VAL A 182 -11.97 -5.97 0.16
N ASP A 183 -10.68 -6.07 -0.15
CA ASP A 183 -9.62 -5.33 0.56
C ASP A 183 -9.84 -3.81 0.46
N ALA A 184 -10.23 -3.34 -0.73
CA ALA A 184 -10.52 -1.92 -0.95
C ALA A 184 -11.78 -1.44 -0.24
N LEU A 185 -12.83 -2.25 -0.21
CA LEU A 185 -14.02 -1.94 0.58
C LEU A 185 -13.72 -1.92 2.07
N GLU A 186 -12.99 -2.90 2.61
CA GLU A 186 -12.61 -2.94 4.03
C GLU A 186 -11.78 -1.70 4.41
N ALA A 187 -10.85 -1.29 3.55
CA ALA A 187 -9.97 -0.16 3.80
C ALA A 187 -10.68 1.21 3.87
N VAL A 188 -11.85 1.35 3.25
CA VAL A 188 -12.62 2.62 3.24
C VAL A 188 -13.77 2.65 4.25
N LEU A 189 -13.99 1.58 5.01
CA LEU A 189 -14.97 1.54 6.10
C LEU A 189 -14.59 2.56 7.19
N VAL A 190 -15.60 3.24 7.74
CA VAL A 190 -15.40 4.16 8.88
C VAL A 190 -15.08 3.35 10.14
N THR A 191 -14.33 3.95 11.06
CA THR A 191 -14.18 3.43 12.42
C THR A 191 -15.55 3.08 13.01
N GLY A 192 -15.76 1.79 13.30
CA GLY A 192 -17.02 1.26 13.84
C GLY A 192 -17.98 0.66 12.80
N GLN A 193 -17.72 0.80 11.50
CA GLN A 193 -18.41 0.02 10.47
C GLN A 193 -17.72 -1.34 10.29
N THR A 194 -18.52 -2.37 10.10
CA THR A 194 -18.05 -3.73 9.82
C THR A 194 -18.36 -4.10 8.37
N MET A 195 -17.74 -5.18 7.89
CA MET A 195 -18.01 -5.76 6.57
C MET A 195 -19.47 -6.20 6.37
N GLU A 196 -20.25 -6.30 7.45
CA GLU A 196 -21.69 -6.63 7.40
C GLU A 196 -22.52 -5.48 6.82
N ALA A 197 -22.00 -4.24 6.85
CA ALA A 197 -22.66 -3.08 6.27
C ALA A 197 -22.54 -3.02 4.73
N ILE A 198 -21.72 -3.89 4.13
CA ILE A 198 -21.48 -3.92 2.68
C ILE A 198 -22.58 -4.72 2.00
N THR A 199 -23.26 -4.09 1.06
CA THR A 199 -24.31 -4.72 0.25
C THR A 199 -23.74 -5.37 -1.02
N VAL A 200 -24.57 -6.17 -1.69
CA VAL A 200 -24.22 -6.71 -3.02
C VAL A 200 -24.01 -5.60 -4.05
N GLU A 201 -24.77 -4.52 -3.96
CA GLU A 201 -24.61 -3.36 -4.84
C GLU A 201 -23.26 -2.67 -4.61
N ASP A 202 -22.82 -2.55 -3.35
CA ASP A 202 -21.49 -2.01 -3.03
C ASP A 202 -20.38 -2.82 -3.66
N ILE A 203 -20.50 -4.15 -3.63
CA ILE A 203 -19.53 -5.07 -4.25
C ILE A 203 -19.51 -4.89 -5.77
N GLN A 204 -20.67 -4.77 -6.41
CA GLN A 204 -20.77 -4.56 -7.87
C GLN A 204 -20.17 -3.21 -8.27
N VAL A 205 -20.47 -2.15 -7.54
CA VAL A 205 -19.94 -0.80 -7.79
C VAL A 205 -18.43 -0.76 -7.55
N ALA A 206 -17.95 -1.37 -6.47
CA ALA A 206 -16.53 -1.46 -6.18
C ALA A 206 -15.79 -2.25 -7.28
N LEU A 207 -16.34 -3.37 -7.76
CA LEU A 207 -15.79 -4.10 -8.90
C LEU A 207 -15.65 -3.20 -10.14
N LEU A 208 -16.68 -2.42 -10.48
CA LEU A 208 -16.60 -1.44 -11.58
C LEU A 208 -15.51 -0.40 -11.36
N GLN A 209 -15.39 0.14 -10.15
CA GLN A 209 -14.37 1.14 -9.82
C GLN A 209 -12.95 0.57 -9.93
N ILE A 210 -12.71 -0.67 -9.47
CA ILE A 210 -11.43 -1.36 -9.61
C ILE A 210 -11.11 -1.63 -11.09
N MET A 211 -12.09 -2.04 -11.89
CA MET A 211 -11.88 -2.21 -13.33
C MET A 211 -11.52 -0.89 -14.03
N ARG A 212 -12.19 0.21 -13.69
CA ARG A 212 -11.90 1.56 -14.21
C ARG A 212 -10.52 2.05 -13.78
N PHE A 213 -10.10 1.70 -12.57
CA PHE A 213 -8.78 2.03 -12.04
C PHE A 213 -7.69 1.38 -12.90
N HIS A 214 -7.84 0.09 -13.19
CA HIS A 214 -6.93 -0.63 -14.08
C HIS A 214 -6.98 -0.13 -15.53
N CYS A 215 -8.17 0.21 -16.07
CA CYS A 215 -8.29 0.85 -17.38
C CYS A 215 -7.40 2.09 -17.48
N ARG A 216 -7.47 2.99 -16.49
CA ARG A 216 -6.64 4.20 -16.48
C ARG A 216 -5.16 3.92 -16.36
N LEU A 217 -4.77 2.99 -15.48
CA LEU A 217 -3.36 2.61 -15.36
C LEU A 217 -2.82 2.01 -16.66
N SER A 218 -3.64 1.29 -17.43
CA SER A 218 -3.28 0.80 -18.77
C SER A 218 -3.05 1.95 -19.75
N HIS A 219 -3.82 3.05 -19.67
CA HIS A 219 -3.57 4.27 -20.46
C HIS A 219 -2.31 5.02 -20.01
N VAL A 220 -2.06 5.12 -18.71
CA VAL A 220 -0.82 5.72 -18.18
C VAL A 220 0.40 4.92 -18.64
N ALA A 221 0.28 3.60 -18.72
CA ALA A 221 1.34 2.73 -19.23
C ALA A 221 1.70 3.05 -20.70
N ALA A 222 0.88 3.74 -21.49
CA ALA A 222 1.29 4.16 -22.83
C ALA A 222 2.47 5.17 -22.83
N HIS A 223 2.70 5.85 -21.70
CA HIS A 223 3.60 7.00 -21.61
C HIS A 223 4.53 7.01 -20.40
N THR A 224 4.27 6.15 -19.42
CA THR A 224 5.07 6.02 -18.20
C THR A 224 5.43 4.55 -18.00
N ALA A 225 6.68 4.27 -17.65
CA ALA A 225 7.12 2.92 -17.32
C ALA A 225 6.24 2.31 -16.22
N SER A 226 5.64 1.16 -16.51
CA SER A 226 4.67 0.49 -15.64
C SER A 226 4.93 -1.01 -15.61
N LEU A 227 4.90 -1.58 -14.41
CA LEU A 227 5.03 -3.02 -14.14
C LEU A 227 3.79 -3.51 -13.38
N SER A 228 3.13 -4.53 -13.90
CA SER A 228 2.08 -5.27 -13.19
C SER A 228 2.71 -6.45 -12.45
N ILE A 229 2.40 -6.57 -11.16
CA ILE A 229 2.76 -7.72 -10.35
C ILE A 229 1.49 -8.52 -10.08
N ASP A 230 1.51 -9.79 -10.47
CA ASP A 230 0.46 -10.72 -10.09
C ASP A 230 0.59 -11.04 -8.59
N ALA A 231 -0.52 -11.06 -7.85
CA ALA A 231 -0.51 -11.53 -6.47
C ALA A 231 0.08 -12.94 -6.33
N ALA A 232 -0.05 -13.79 -7.36
CA ALA A 232 0.60 -15.10 -7.37
C ALA A 232 2.14 -15.02 -7.34
N ALA A 233 2.74 -13.94 -7.87
CA ALA A 233 4.18 -13.72 -7.83
C ALA A 233 4.70 -13.48 -6.40
N LEU A 234 3.82 -13.08 -5.47
CA LEU A 234 4.15 -12.90 -4.06
C LEU A 234 4.56 -14.22 -3.38
N ARG A 235 4.18 -15.38 -3.96
CA ARG A 235 4.57 -16.70 -3.46
C ARG A 235 6.05 -17.02 -3.67
N ASN A 236 6.74 -16.28 -4.56
CA ASN A 236 8.16 -16.45 -4.82
C ASN A 236 8.88 -15.12 -4.58
N VAL A 237 9.29 -14.91 -3.33
CA VAL A 237 9.92 -13.66 -2.87
C VAL A 237 11.17 -13.33 -3.68
N THR A 238 12.00 -14.32 -3.99
CA THR A 238 13.21 -14.13 -4.79
C THR A 238 12.89 -13.64 -6.20
N GLU A 239 11.87 -14.19 -6.84
CA GLU A 239 11.44 -13.73 -8.16
C GLU A 239 10.80 -12.33 -8.09
N LEU A 240 10.02 -12.05 -7.04
CA LEU A 240 9.47 -10.71 -6.79
C LEU A 240 10.56 -9.66 -6.64
N GLU A 241 11.55 -9.90 -5.77
CA GLU A 241 12.69 -9.01 -5.56
C GLU A 241 13.45 -8.79 -6.85
N ARG A 242 13.73 -9.85 -7.62
CA ARG A 242 14.42 -9.76 -8.90
C ARG A 242 13.65 -8.88 -9.90
N VAL A 243 12.35 -9.11 -10.05
CA VAL A 243 11.48 -8.33 -10.96
C VAL A 243 11.39 -6.87 -10.52
N LEU A 244 11.23 -6.61 -9.22
CA LEU A 244 11.22 -5.25 -8.67
C LEU A 244 12.55 -4.55 -8.88
N GLN A 245 13.67 -5.23 -8.62
CA GLN A 245 14.99 -4.69 -8.80
C GLN A 245 15.26 -4.32 -10.27
N ASP A 246 15.01 -5.25 -11.19
CA ASP A 246 15.18 -5.06 -12.64
C ASP A 246 14.36 -3.87 -13.16
N PHE A 247 13.20 -3.62 -12.55
CA PHE A 247 12.33 -2.52 -12.93
C PHE A 247 12.69 -1.19 -12.26
N MET A 248 13.05 -1.20 -10.97
CA MET A 248 13.26 0.00 -10.15
C MET A 248 14.66 0.57 -10.23
N ILE A 249 15.67 -0.27 -10.48
CA ILE A 249 17.05 0.17 -10.54
C ILE A 249 17.42 0.44 -12.01
N PRO A 250 17.86 1.65 -12.38
CA PRO A 250 18.33 1.90 -13.74
C PRO A 250 19.57 1.04 -14.03
N ASN A 251 19.56 0.29 -15.13
CA ASN A 251 20.73 -0.42 -15.64
C ASN A 251 21.69 0.61 -16.27
N GLU A 252 22.57 1.18 -15.45
CA GLU A 252 23.71 1.97 -15.92
C GLU A 252 24.82 1.00 -16.34
N ASP A 253 24.87 0.69 -17.64
CA ASP A 253 25.85 -0.16 -18.31
C ASP A 253 25.93 -1.62 -17.83
N ASN A 254 25.58 -2.53 -18.75
CA ASN A 254 25.62 -4.00 -18.60
C ASN A 254 27.04 -4.58 -18.30
N SER A 255 28.04 -3.77 -17.96
CA SER A 255 29.44 -4.19 -17.82
C SER A 255 29.86 -4.56 -16.39
N HIS A 256 29.18 -4.11 -15.33
CA HIS A 256 29.69 -4.31 -13.96
C HIS A 256 28.70 -4.66 -12.86
N VAL A 257 27.41 -4.77 -13.14
CA VAL A 257 26.44 -5.17 -12.13
C VAL A 257 26.15 -6.65 -12.34
N GLY A 258 26.95 -7.52 -11.71
CA GLY A 258 26.47 -8.85 -11.39
C GLY A 258 25.12 -8.73 -10.66
N PRO A 259 24.28 -9.77 -10.61
CA PRO A 259 23.07 -9.73 -9.80
C PRO A 259 23.41 -9.14 -8.44
N PHE A 260 22.47 -8.41 -7.82
CA PHE A 260 22.55 -8.04 -6.41
C PHE A 260 22.48 -9.34 -5.59
N HIS A 261 23.41 -10.27 -5.78
CA HIS A 261 23.87 -11.20 -4.79
C HIS A 261 24.56 -10.32 -3.76
N ALA A 262 23.74 -9.61 -2.99
CA ALA A 262 24.11 -9.33 -1.63
C ALA A 262 24.62 -10.68 -1.09
N ASP A 263 25.78 -10.67 -0.44
CA ASP A 263 26.03 -11.61 0.63
C ASP A 263 24.82 -11.52 1.55
N LEU A 264 23.82 -12.37 1.30
CA LEU A 264 22.59 -12.52 2.08
C LEU A 264 22.96 -13.25 3.37
N SER A 265 23.93 -12.70 4.12
CA SER A 265 24.07 -12.93 5.55
C SER A 265 23.02 -12.11 6.31
N LEU A 266 21.79 -12.14 5.80
CA LEU A 266 20.56 -11.78 6.50
C LEU A 266 19.99 -13.00 7.25
N GLU A 267 20.80 -14.05 7.43
CA GLU A 267 20.49 -15.27 8.20
C GLU A 267 20.28 -15.05 9.71
N GLU A 268 20.42 -13.84 10.27
CA GLU A 268 20.26 -13.66 11.72
C GLU A 268 18.99 -12.94 12.19
N THR A 269 18.11 -12.45 11.30
CA THR A 269 16.80 -11.90 11.75
C THR A 269 15.59 -12.20 10.86
N ALA A 270 15.73 -12.95 9.76
CA ALA A 270 14.68 -13.10 8.76
C ALA A 270 13.70 -14.28 8.97
N ASP A 271 13.93 -15.18 9.93
CA ASP A 271 13.26 -16.49 9.87
C ASP A 271 11.86 -16.58 10.50
N GLU A 272 11.44 -15.61 11.33
CA GLU A 272 10.11 -15.64 11.96
C GLU A 272 9.10 -14.64 11.39
N ASP A 273 9.53 -13.43 10.97
CA ASP A 273 8.59 -12.40 10.52
C ASP A 273 8.20 -12.52 9.03
N GLU A 274 9.07 -13.01 8.15
CA GLU A 274 8.71 -13.14 6.71
C GLU A 274 7.71 -14.27 6.45
N ASN A 275 7.91 -15.43 7.09
CA ASN A 275 6.96 -16.55 7.02
C ASN A 275 5.59 -16.17 7.62
N LYS A 276 5.60 -15.30 8.64
CA LYS A 276 4.39 -14.78 9.24
C LYS A 276 3.61 -13.89 8.27
N VAL A 277 4.28 -13.02 7.50
CA VAL A 277 3.60 -12.13 6.55
C VAL A 277 2.94 -12.88 5.38
N LEU A 278 3.59 -13.90 4.83
CA LEU A 278 2.98 -14.74 3.78
C LEU A 278 1.78 -15.54 4.33
N SER A 279 1.91 -16.07 5.56
CA SER A 279 0.79 -16.74 6.24
C SER A 279 -0.34 -15.77 6.58
N ASP A 280 -0.01 -14.52 6.92
CA ASP A 280 -0.95 -13.45 7.20
C ASP A 280 -1.68 -13.02 5.93
N GLN A 281 -1.06 -13.10 4.75
CA GLN A 281 -1.72 -12.82 3.46
C GLN A 281 -2.72 -13.91 3.08
N GLU A 282 -2.33 -15.19 3.14
CA GLU A 282 -3.28 -16.29 2.90
C GLU A 282 -4.43 -16.26 3.92
N PHE A 283 -4.12 -15.88 5.16
CA PHE A 283 -5.11 -15.64 6.21
C PHE A 283 -5.99 -14.42 5.91
N LEU A 284 -5.43 -13.33 5.36
CA LEU A 284 -6.16 -12.13 4.97
C LEU A 284 -7.16 -12.45 3.84
N GLU A 285 -6.70 -13.12 2.78
CA GLU A 285 -7.54 -13.56 1.66
C GLU A 285 -8.68 -14.46 2.15
N THR A 286 -8.35 -15.46 2.97
CA THR A 286 -9.34 -16.43 3.48
C THR A 286 -10.35 -15.76 4.42
N ASN A 287 -9.90 -14.85 5.31
CA ASN A 287 -10.79 -14.18 6.25
C ASN A 287 -11.69 -13.14 5.58
N LEU A 288 -11.14 -12.33 4.69
CA LEU A 288 -11.89 -11.30 3.96
C LEU A 288 -13.05 -11.92 3.20
N LEU A 289 -12.81 -13.08 2.59
CA LEU A 289 -13.80 -13.76 1.77
C LEU A 289 -14.74 -14.64 2.58
N THR A 290 -14.29 -15.19 3.71
CA THR A 290 -15.20 -15.83 4.68
C THR A 290 -16.16 -14.79 5.25
N LYS A 291 -15.68 -13.58 5.58
CA LYS A 291 -16.54 -12.46 5.98
C LYS A 291 -17.52 -12.08 4.87
N LEU A 292 -17.03 -11.93 3.64
CA LEU A 292 -17.88 -11.63 2.49
C LEU A 292 -18.97 -12.69 2.32
N ALA A 293 -18.59 -13.97 2.35
CA ALA A 293 -19.52 -15.06 2.19
C ALA A 293 -20.52 -15.17 3.35
N GLY A 294 -20.12 -14.81 4.58
CA GLY A 294 -21.03 -14.64 5.72
C GLY A 294 -22.03 -13.51 5.49
N THR A 295 -21.60 -12.35 4.99
CA THR A 295 -22.50 -11.25 4.59
C THR A 295 -23.47 -11.68 3.49
N LEU A 296 -23.05 -12.62 2.64
CA LEU A 296 -23.80 -13.13 1.50
C LEU A 296 -24.54 -14.44 1.78
N GLU A 297 -24.50 -14.97 3.00
CA GLU A 297 -24.99 -16.32 3.35
C GLU A 297 -26.50 -16.49 3.10
N ASN A 298 -27.23 -15.38 3.04
CA ASN A 298 -28.66 -15.34 2.70
C ASN A 298 -28.94 -15.30 1.18
N GLN A 299 -27.92 -15.25 0.33
CA GLN A 299 -28.08 -15.19 -1.13
C GLN A 299 -27.63 -16.49 -1.81
N ASN A 300 -28.28 -16.80 -2.92
CA ASN A 300 -27.82 -17.85 -3.83
C ASN A 300 -26.43 -17.47 -4.37
N THR A 301 -25.38 -18.11 -3.85
CA THR A 301 -23.97 -17.82 -4.19
C THR A 301 -23.73 -17.88 -5.70
N ASP A 302 -24.33 -18.85 -6.40
CA ASP A 302 -24.17 -18.97 -7.86
C ASP A 302 -24.80 -17.80 -8.60
N ALA A 303 -25.96 -17.32 -8.13
CA ALA A 303 -26.61 -16.14 -8.71
C ALA A 303 -25.78 -14.86 -8.48
N LEU A 304 -25.11 -14.73 -7.34
CA LEU A 304 -24.19 -13.62 -7.11
C LEU A 304 -22.99 -13.68 -8.04
N TRP A 305 -22.30 -14.83 -8.13
CA TRP A 305 -21.15 -14.97 -9.01
C TRP A 305 -21.51 -14.70 -10.48
N ALA A 306 -22.69 -15.13 -10.92
CA ALA A 306 -23.21 -14.80 -12.25
C ALA A 306 -23.45 -13.29 -12.43
N LYS A 307 -23.95 -12.59 -11.41
CA LYS A 307 -24.11 -11.13 -11.45
C LYS A 307 -22.75 -10.40 -11.51
N LEU A 308 -21.77 -10.83 -10.71
CA LEU A 308 -20.42 -10.23 -10.73
C LEU A 308 -19.73 -10.46 -12.08
N ASP A 309 -19.90 -11.65 -12.66
CA ASP A 309 -19.41 -11.96 -13.99
C ASP A 309 -20.08 -11.09 -15.07
N GLN A 310 -21.39 -10.88 -14.98
CA GLN A 310 -22.11 -9.96 -15.87
C GLN A 310 -21.58 -8.53 -15.75
N VAL A 311 -21.36 -8.02 -14.53
CA VAL A 311 -20.77 -6.69 -14.29
C VAL A 311 -19.38 -6.58 -14.95
N LEU A 312 -18.55 -7.61 -14.79
CA LEU A 312 -17.24 -7.67 -15.44
C LEU A 312 -17.37 -7.63 -16.96
N GLN A 313 -18.22 -8.48 -17.56
CA GLN A 313 -18.40 -8.51 -19.00
C GLN A 313 -18.94 -7.19 -19.57
N ASP A 314 -19.91 -6.57 -18.90
CA ASP A 314 -20.51 -5.30 -19.32
C ASP A 314 -19.50 -4.16 -19.29
N GLU A 315 -18.67 -4.07 -18.25
CA GLU A 315 -17.64 -3.04 -18.17
C GLU A 315 -16.47 -3.31 -19.13
N MET A 316 -16.09 -4.58 -19.34
CA MET A 316 -15.12 -4.95 -20.39
C MET A 316 -15.62 -4.51 -21.77
N LYS A 317 -16.89 -4.77 -22.09
CA LYS A 317 -17.51 -4.32 -23.34
C LYS A 317 -17.57 -2.79 -23.43
N ARG A 318 -17.97 -2.11 -22.35
CA ARG A 318 -18.07 -0.64 -22.28
C ARG A 318 -16.71 0.04 -22.49
N THR A 319 -15.65 -0.55 -21.95
CA THR A 319 -14.28 -0.04 -22.07
C THR A 319 -13.56 -0.54 -23.31
N LYS A 320 -14.21 -1.36 -24.17
CA LYS A 320 -13.57 -2.11 -25.26
C LYS A 320 -12.27 -2.75 -24.78
N ASP A 321 -12.39 -3.58 -23.75
CA ASP A 321 -11.26 -4.31 -23.18
C ASP A 321 -10.18 -3.37 -22.65
N GLN A 322 -10.61 -2.38 -21.86
CA GLN A 322 -9.76 -1.32 -21.29
C GLN A 322 -9.06 -0.40 -22.31
N SER A 323 -9.37 -0.51 -23.61
CA SER A 323 -8.72 0.30 -24.65
C SER A 323 -9.37 1.68 -24.90
N ILE A 324 -10.62 1.89 -24.49
CA ILE A 324 -11.31 3.18 -24.68
C ILE A 324 -10.70 4.27 -23.81
N TRP A 325 -10.51 5.44 -24.42
CA TRP A 325 -10.23 6.69 -23.74
C TRP A 325 -11.33 7.74 -24.01
N PRO A 326 -11.69 8.56 -23.01
CA PRO A 326 -11.32 8.41 -21.60
C PRO A 326 -12.08 7.26 -20.94
N CYS A 327 -11.43 6.51 -20.03
CA CYS A 327 -12.11 5.48 -19.24
C CYS A 327 -13.34 6.07 -18.52
N PRO A 328 -14.37 5.26 -18.22
CA PRO A 328 -15.51 5.71 -17.42
C PRO A 328 -15.09 6.34 -16.09
N THR A 329 -15.90 7.27 -15.59
CA THR A 329 -15.67 7.97 -14.30
C THR A 329 -15.90 7.01 -13.12
N PHE A 330 -15.14 7.15 -12.04
CA PHE A 330 -15.38 6.42 -10.78
C PHE A 330 -16.71 6.81 -10.11
N TRP A 331 -17.22 7.99 -10.43
CA TRP A 331 -18.45 8.55 -9.87
C TRP A 331 -19.71 8.21 -10.68
N GLY A 332 -19.54 7.74 -11.92
CA GLY A 332 -20.66 7.38 -12.80
C GLY A 332 -21.14 5.97 -12.49
N ALA A 333 -22.09 5.85 -11.57
CA ALA A 333 -22.55 4.56 -11.11
C ALA A 333 -23.74 3.99 -11.90
N GLU A 334 -24.31 4.67 -12.90
CA GLU A 334 -25.45 4.12 -13.67
C GLU A 334 -25.23 2.66 -14.09
N PRO A 335 -26.14 1.75 -13.72
CA PRO A 335 -27.48 1.99 -13.12
C PRO A 335 -27.54 2.16 -11.59
N PHE A 336 -26.44 1.97 -10.87
CA PHE A 336 -26.33 2.01 -9.41
C PHE A 336 -26.25 3.43 -8.84
N GLN A 337 -26.72 3.61 -7.61
CA GLN A 337 -26.45 4.82 -6.83
C GLN A 337 -25.25 4.55 -5.92
N LEU A 338 -24.34 5.52 -5.81
CA LEU A 338 -23.21 5.35 -4.91
C LEU A 338 -23.70 5.40 -3.46
N SER A 339 -23.34 4.38 -2.70
CA SER A 339 -23.39 4.42 -1.24
C SER A 339 -22.26 5.26 -0.67
N THR A 340 -22.36 5.66 0.60
CA THR A 340 -21.26 6.37 1.30
C THR A 340 -19.93 5.60 1.27
N VAL A 341 -19.96 4.26 1.25
CA VAL A 341 -18.76 3.43 1.19
C VAL A 341 -18.12 3.51 -0.20
N THR A 342 -18.94 3.36 -1.24
CA THR A 342 -18.46 3.39 -2.64
C THR A 342 -18.12 4.80 -3.12
N GLU A 343 -18.69 5.86 -2.54
CA GLU A 343 -18.24 7.25 -2.74
C GLU A 343 -16.83 7.46 -2.18
N LYS A 344 -16.52 6.92 -1.01
CA LYS A 344 -15.17 7.00 -0.42
C LYS A 344 -14.16 6.24 -1.25
N LEU A 345 -14.53 5.05 -1.71
CA LEU A 345 -13.70 4.29 -2.63
C LEU A 345 -13.48 5.06 -3.94
N ALA A 346 -14.52 5.63 -4.55
CA ALA A 346 -14.40 6.47 -5.74
C ALA A 346 -13.41 7.62 -5.51
N LYS A 347 -13.51 8.32 -4.37
CA LYS A 347 -12.59 9.41 -4.02
C LYS A 347 -11.16 8.93 -3.85
N ALA A 348 -10.94 7.80 -3.19
CA ALA A 348 -9.62 7.22 -2.95
C ALA A 348 -8.94 6.77 -4.25
N LEU A 349 -9.72 6.38 -5.27
CA LEU A 349 -9.21 5.95 -6.59
C LEU A 349 -9.10 7.11 -7.60
N SER A 350 -9.79 8.22 -7.36
CA SER A 350 -9.77 9.41 -8.23
C SER A 350 -8.41 10.10 -8.25
N PRO A 351 -8.08 10.89 -9.30
CA PRO A 351 -6.84 11.67 -9.31
C PRO A 351 -6.74 12.65 -8.13
N ASN A 352 -5.55 12.78 -7.54
CA ASN A 352 -5.26 13.80 -6.54
C ASN A 352 -4.68 15.05 -7.20
N CYS A 353 -5.56 15.95 -7.64
CA CYS A 353 -5.13 17.19 -8.30
C CYS A 353 -4.52 18.23 -7.34
N ASP A 354 -4.53 17.98 -6.03
CA ASP A 354 -3.92 18.84 -5.02
C ASP A 354 -2.47 18.45 -4.71
N ASP A 355 -1.98 17.32 -5.23
CA ASP A 355 -0.59 16.89 -5.07
C ASP A 355 0.35 17.82 -5.87
N PRO A 356 1.44 18.33 -5.27
CA PRO A 356 2.31 19.32 -5.90
C PRO A 356 3.04 18.80 -7.15
N TYR A 357 3.11 17.48 -7.34
CA TYR A 357 3.72 16.85 -8.51
C TYR A 357 2.68 16.48 -9.58
N VAL A 358 1.41 16.73 -9.32
CA VAL A 358 0.29 16.35 -10.17
C VAL A 358 -0.29 17.60 -10.84
N SER A 359 -0.57 17.49 -12.14
CA SER A 359 -1.17 18.53 -12.95
C SER A 359 -2.34 17.96 -13.74
N CYS A 360 -3.55 18.18 -13.25
CA CYS A 360 -4.77 17.78 -13.91
C CYS A 360 -5.15 18.77 -15.02
N PHE A 361 -4.61 18.59 -16.22
CA PHE A 361 -4.95 19.45 -17.36
C PHE A 361 -6.28 19.07 -18.02
N VAL A 362 -6.63 17.78 -17.99
CA VAL A 362 -7.85 17.27 -18.61
C VAL A 362 -9.04 17.62 -17.73
N GLN A 363 -10.06 18.29 -18.30
CA GLN A 363 -11.25 18.71 -17.56
C GLN A 363 -11.93 17.53 -16.85
N LYS A 364 -11.95 16.36 -17.49
CA LYS A 364 -12.53 15.14 -16.91
C LYS A 364 -11.81 14.70 -15.63
N ASP A 365 -10.48 14.78 -15.59
CA ASP A 365 -9.71 14.45 -14.38
C ASP A 365 -10.00 15.44 -13.26
N LYS A 366 -10.15 16.73 -13.58
CA LYS A 366 -10.55 17.76 -12.59
C LYS A 366 -11.93 17.48 -12.02
N CYS A 367 -12.92 17.24 -12.88
CA CYS A 367 -14.29 16.94 -12.47
C CYS A 367 -14.33 15.72 -11.54
N GLU A 368 -13.59 14.68 -11.89
CA GLU A 368 -13.53 13.46 -11.09
C GLU A 368 -12.78 13.63 -9.77
N ALA A 369 -11.70 14.41 -9.75
CA ALA A 369 -11.07 14.79 -8.49
C ALA A 369 -12.03 15.57 -7.58
N MET A 370 -12.96 16.35 -8.15
CA MET A 370 -14.01 17.07 -7.44
C MET A 370 -15.26 16.23 -7.12
N GLY A 371 -15.37 15.01 -7.63
CA GLY A 371 -16.57 14.19 -7.46
C GLY A 371 -17.75 14.55 -8.36
N ASP A 372 -17.52 15.23 -9.48
CA ASP A 372 -18.56 15.53 -10.48
C ASP A 372 -18.56 14.45 -11.59
N PRO A 373 -19.52 13.49 -11.59
CA PRO A 373 -19.61 12.46 -12.63
C PRO A 373 -20.03 12.99 -13.99
N VAL A 374 -20.78 14.10 -14.05
CA VAL A 374 -21.34 14.63 -15.29
C VAL A 374 -20.30 15.49 -16.01
N CYS A 375 -19.45 16.15 -15.24
CA CYS A 375 -18.42 17.05 -15.75
C CYS A 375 -18.99 18.05 -16.75
N LYS A 376 -20.06 18.76 -16.34
CA LYS A 376 -20.65 19.80 -17.18
C LYS A 376 -19.57 20.85 -17.46
N LYS A 377 -19.37 21.22 -18.72
CA LYS A 377 -18.42 22.29 -19.10
C LYS A 377 -18.78 23.53 -18.28
N GLN A 378 -17.89 23.92 -17.37
CA GLN A 378 -17.97 25.19 -16.64
C GLN A 378 -17.54 26.33 -17.55
#